data_AF-A0A0C9SBB1-F1
#
_entry.id   AF-A0A0C9SBB1-F1
#
_cell.length_a   1.000
_cell.length_b   1.000
_cell.length_c   1.000
_cell.angle_alpha   90.00
_cell.angle_beta   90.00
_cell.angle_gamma   90.00
#
_symmetry.space_group_name_H-M   'P 1'
#
loop_
_entity.id
_entity.type
_entity.pdbx_description
1 polymer ?
#
loop_
_entity_poly.entity_id
_entity_poly.type
_entity_poly.pdbx_seq_one_letter_code
_entity_poly.pdbx_strand_id
1 'polypeptide(L)'
;TFDRLHLGHKVLLSEAVLHASGKLVVGVTDGDMLKGKLLWELIEPVETRIRALIEFLQDIDSTLQYDVIPIYNPYGPTIEDSDLECLYVSEETMKGGRLVNEERARRSMPPMVIRSVGLAEDVCRSSGEEFKVSSSSLRRRQLGTILNPPKPRPGIPDQPYLIGLTGGICTGKSHIIQKLESLGAVVINCDPLGHESYRPG
;
A
#
# COMPACT_ATOMS: atom_id res chain seq x y z
N THR A 1 2.62 -7.70 1.13
CA THR A 1 1.51 -6.74 1.30
C THR A 1 0.42 -6.95 0.28
N PHE A 2 0.69 -6.96 -1.02
CA PHE A 2 -0.36 -7.15 -2.03
C PHE A 2 -1.49 -6.11 -1.95
N ASP A 3 -1.13 -4.85 -1.68
CA ASP A 3 -2.05 -3.73 -1.74
C ASP A 3 -2.27 -3.33 -3.21
N ARG A 4 -3.54 -3.20 -3.63
CA ARG A 4 -3.93 -2.88 -5.01
C ARG A 4 -3.24 -3.79 -6.03
N LEU A 5 -3.73 -5.01 -6.16
CA LEU A 5 -3.11 -6.06 -6.97
C LEU A 5 -2.74 -5.57 -8.39
N HIS A 6 -1.44 -5.37 -8.62
CA HIS A 6 -0.89 -4.75 -9.82
C HIS A 6 0.04 -5.70 -10.58
N LEU A 7 0.53 -5.28 -11.76
CA LEU A 7 1.28 -6.15 -12.67
C LEU A 7 2.47 -6.85 -12.00
N GLY A 8 3.28 -6.13 -11.22
CA GLY A 8 4.38 -6.75 -10.47
C GLY A 8 3.96 -7.90 -9.54
N HIS A 9 2.82 -7.80 -8.85
CA HIS A 9 2.27 -8.90 -8.07
C HIS A 9 1.78 -10.04 -8.95
N LYS A 10 1.10 -9.71 -10.06
CA LYS A 10 0.55 -10.70 -11.00
C LYS A 10 1.65 -11.56 -11.61
N VAL A 11 2.77 -10.97 -12.02
CA VAL A 11 3.92 -11.70 -12.56
C VAL A 11 4.51 -12.62 -11.47
N LEU A 12 4.77 -12.10 -10.27
CA LEU A 12 5.29 -12.89 -9.15
C LEU A 12 4.41 -14.11 -8.82
N LEU A 13 3.09 -13.90 -8.74
CA LEU A 13 2.13 -14.95 -8.42
C LEU A 13 1.97 -15.95 -9.57
N SER A 14 1.98 -15.49 -10.82
CA SER A 14 1.87 -16.37 -11.99
C SER A 14 3.07 -17.33 -12.07
N GLU A 15 4.29 -16.81 -11.87
CA GLU A 15 5.50 -17.63 -11.79
C GLU A 15 5.43 -18.65 -10.62
N ALA A 16 4.90 -18.22 -9.47
CA ALA A 16 4.72 -19.11 -8.33
C ALA A 16 3.71 -20.24 -8.63
N VAL A 17 2.58 -19.92 -9.26
CA VAL A 17 1.56 -20.90 -9.64
C VAL A 17 2.10 -21.90 -10.67
N LEU A 18 2.80 -21.42 -11.70
CA LEU A 18 3.38 -22.28 -12.76
C LEU A 18 4.35 -23.35 -12.23
N HIS A 19 4.95 -23.11 -11.06
CA HIS A 19 5.93 -23.99 -10.45
C HIS A 19 5.45 -24.68 -9.16
N ALA A 20 4.26 -24.34 -8.68
CA ALA A 20 3.70 -24.97 -7.49
C ALA A 20 3.15 -26.36 -7.85
N SER A 21 3.36 -27.30 -6.93
CA SER A 21 2.70 -28.61 -6.99
C SER A 21 2.04 -28.87 -5.64
N GLY A 22 0.76 -29.23 -5.65
CA GLY A 22 -0.03 -29.43 -4.43
C GLY A 22 -0.65 -28.15 -3.89
N LYS A 23 0.14 -27.30 -3.21
CA LYS A 23 -0.37 -26.07 -2.56
C LYS A 23 0.51 -24.84 -2.79
N LEU A 24 -0.11 -23.66 -2.81
CA LEU A 24 0.57 -22.37 -2.79
C LEU A 24 0.09 -21.54 -1.59
N VAL A 25 1.04 -21.16 -0.73
CA VAL A 25 0.78 -20.29 0.42
C VAL A 25 1.16 -18.86 0.09
N VAL A 26 0.25 -17.90 0.29
CA VAL A 26 0.50 -16.48 0.06
C VAL A 26 0.30 -15.71 1.35
N GLY A 27 1.41 -15.20 1.90
CA GLY A 27 1.41 -14.36 3.09
C GLY A 27 1.02 -12.90 2.80
N VAL A 28 -0.08 -12.44 3.38
CA VAL A 28 -0.62 -11.10 3.21
C VAL A 28 -0.33 -10.25 4.45
N THR A 29 0.68 -9.38 4.37
CA THR A 29 1.09 -8.52 5.49
C THR A 29 -0.09 -7.74 6.07
N ASP A 30 -0.20 -7.71 7.40
CA ASP A 30 -1.24 -6.97 8.12
C ASP A 30 -0.75 -6.45 9.49
N GLY A 31 -1.60 -5.68 10.17
CA GLY A 31 -1.31 -5.13 11.50
C GLY A 31 -0.18 -4.10 11.52
N ASP A 32 0.62 -4.10 12.58
CA ASP A 32 1.67 -3.09 12.80
C ASP A 32 2.76 -3.08 11.72
N MET A 33 2.94 -4.19 10.99
CA MET A 33 3.85 -4.26 9.86
C MET A 33 3.49 -3.29 8.73
N LEU A 34 2.23 -2.84 8.65
CA LEU A 34 1.78 -1.88 7.64
C LEU A 34 2.18 -0.44 7.98
N LYS A 35 2.29 -0.09 9.27
CA LYS A 35 2.51 1.30 9.73
C LYS A 35 3.81 1.92 9.22
N GLY A 36 4.80 1.10 8.89
CA GLY A 36 6.07 1.56 8.29
C GLY A 36 5.98 1.89 6.79
N LYS A 37 4.84 1.63 6.13
CA LYS A 37 4.68 1.88 4.70
C LYS A 37 4.19 3.30 4.42
N LEU A 38 4.71 3.90 3.36
CA LEU A 38 4.27 5.23 2.89
C LEU A 38 2.76 5.23 2.63
N LEU A 39 1.98 6.14 3.21
CA LEU A 39 0.52 6.20 3.06
C LEU A 39 -0.16 4.88 3.47
N TRP A 40 0.24 4.29 4.59
CA TRP A 40 -0.32 3.03 5.07
C TRP A 40 -1.82 3.11 5.36
N GLU A 41 -2.32 4.31 5.67
CA GLU A 41 -3.74 4.61 5.92
C GLU A 41 -4.61 4.38 4.68
N LEU A 42 -4.01 4.38 3.48
CA LEU A 42 -4.68 4.13 2.21
C LEU A 42 -4.58 2.67 1.75
N ILE A 43 -3.91 1.80 2.52
CA ILE A 43 -3.84 0.37 2.22
C ILE A 43 -5.23 -0.24 2.38
N GLU A 44 -5.61 -1.09 1.42
CA GLU A 44 -6.90 -1.77 1.46
C GLU A 44 -6.99 -2.74 2.67
N PRO A 45 -8.19 -2.91 3.27
CA PRO A 45 -8.41 -3.91 4.32
C PRO A 45 -7.89 -5.28 3.90
N VAL A 46 -7.38 -6.05 4.87
CA VAL A 46 -6.72 -7.33 4.59
C VAL A 46 -7.65 -8.31 3.88
N GLU A 47 -8.95 -8.29 4.21
CA GLU A 47 -9.97 -9.12 3.61
C GLU A 47 -10.17 -8.79 2.12
N THR A 48 -10.12 -7.50 1.75
CA THR A 48 -10.21 -7.05 0.36
C THR A 48 -9.00 -7.53 -0.44
N ARG A 49 -7.79 -7.41 0.14
CA ARG A 49 -6.55 -7.85 -0.52
C ARG A 49 -6.49 -9.36 -0.69
N ILE A 50 -6.89 -10.11 0.34
CA ILE A 50 -7.00 -11.58 0.29
C ILE A 50 -7.99 -12.00 -0.78
N ARG A 51 -9.18 -11.37 -0.85
CA ARG A 51 -10.19 -11.69 -1.86
C ARG A 51 -9.66 -11.47 -3.27
N ALA A 52 -9.05 -10.31 -3.54
CA ALA A 52 -8.47 -10.00 -4.85
C ALA A 52 -7.36 -10.98 -5.26
N LEU A 53 -6.57 -11.47 -4.29
CA LEU A 53 -5.57 -12.51 -4.52
C LEU A 53 -6.20 -13.85 -4.87
N ILE A 54 -7.20 -14.29 -4.10
CA ILE A 54 -7.90 -15.56 -4.34
C ILE A 54 -8.56 -15.56 -5.72
N GLU A 55 -9.30 -14.50 -6.05
CA GLU A 55 -9.94 -14.34 -7.38
C GLU A 55 -8.89 -14.46 -8.49
N PHE A 56 -7.78 -13.73 -8.39
CA PHE A 56 -6.71 -13.78 -9.39
C PHE A 56 -6.01 -15.15 -9.48
N LEU A 57 -5.76 -15.81 -8.36
CA LEU A 57 -5.12 -17.13 -8.34
C LEU A 57 -6.04 -18.20 -8.95
N GLN A 58 -7.33 -18.17 -8.62
CA GLN A 58 -8.32 -19.07 -9.20
C GLN A 58 -8.51 -18.88 -10.71
N ASP A 59 -8.38 -17.64 -11.20
CA ASP A 59 -8.37 -17.36 -12.63
C ASP A 59 -7.16 -17.95 -13.36
N ILE A 60 -6.01 -18.11 -12.68
CA ILE A 60 -4.81 -18.75 -13.25
C ILE A 60 -4.96 -20.26 -13.26
N ASP A 61 -5.23 -20.86 -12.10
CA ASP A 61 -5.37 -22.31 -11.96
C ASP A 61 -6.32 -22.68 -10.80
N SER A 62 -7.59 -22.88 -11.13
CA SER A 62 -8.60 -23.32 -10.15
C SER A 62 -8.37 -24.71 -9.52
N THR A 63 -7.40 -25.50 -10.01
CA THR A 63 -7.14 -26.88 -9.52
C THR A 63 -6.09 -26.93 -8.41
N LEU A 64 -5.29 -25.87 -8.27
CA LEU A 64 -4.26 -25.77 -7.23
C LEU A 64 -4.88 -25.35 -5.89
N GLN A 65 -4.37 -25.90 -4.78
CA GLN A 65 -4.80 -25.47 -3.45
C GLN A 65 -4.13 -24.14 -3.07
N TYR A 66 -4.94 -23.16 -2.66
CA TYR A 66 -4.45 -21.84 -2.25
C TYR A 66 -4.72 -21.57 -0.77
N ASP A 67 -3.66 -21.28 -0.02
CA ASP A 67 -3.73 -20.81 1.36
C ASP A 67 -3.28 -19.34 1.41
N VAL A 68 -4.25 -18.43 1.28
CA VAL A 68 -4.00 -16.98 1.33
C VAL A 68 -4.31 -16.47 2.74
N ILE A 69 -3.27 -16.19 3.53
CA ILE A 69 -3.41 -15.91 4.96
C ILE A 69 -2.78 -14.58 5.36
N PRO A 70 -3.35 -13.88 6.37
CA PRO A 70 -2.71 -12.70 6.94
C PRO A 70 -1.42 -13.08 7.68
N ILE A 71 -0.38 -12.25 7.57
CA ILE A 71 0.88 -12.40 8.33
C ILE A 71 1.18 -11.15 9.15
N TYR A 72 1.58 -11.37 10.40
CA TYR A 72 1.84 -10.33 11.41
C TYR A 72 3.32 -10.25 11.83
N ASN A 73 4.18 -11.06 11.22
CA ASN A 73 5.62 -10.99 11.38
C ASN A 73 6.34 -11.21 10.02
N PRO A 74 7.65 -10.89 9.91
CA PRO A 74 8.38 -10.99 8.64
C PRO A 74 8.53 -12.40 8.05
N TYR A 75 8.37 -13.45 8.86
CA TYR A 75 8.55 -14.83 8.44
C TYR A 75 7.23 -15.50 8.03
N GLY A 76 6.14 -15.16 8.73
CA GLY A 76 4.85 -15.80 8.51
C GLY A 76 4.94 -17.34 8.64
N PRO A 77 4.23 -18.11 7.79
CA PRO A 77 4.19 -19.57 7.92
C PRO A 77 5.51 -20.26 7.52
N THR A 78 6.48 -19.54 6.94
CA THR A 78 7.69 -20.15 6.37
C THR A 78 8.65 -20.72 7.41
N ILE A 79 8.44 -20.44 8.71
CA ILE A 79 9.25 -20.97 9.82
C ILE A 79 8.43 -21.88 10.74
N GLU A 80 7.24 -22.25 10.29
CA GLU A 80 6.27 -23.11 10.99
C GLU A 80 5.93 -24.33 10.14
N ASP A 81 5.77 -24.15 8.82
CA ASP A 81 5.48 -25.22 7.86
C ASP A 81 6.76 -25.77 7.22
N SER A 82 7.09 -27.02 7.57
CA SER A 82 8.25 -27.74 7.03
C SER A 82 8.04 -28.21 5.60
N ASP A 83 6.79 -28.34 5.14
CA ASP A 83 6.43 -28.87 3.82
C ASP A 83 6.58 -27.80 2.72
N LEU A 84 6.87 -26.56 3.10
CA LEU A 84 7.20 -25.51 2.15
C LEU A 84 8.64 -25.68 1.64
N GLU A 85 8.77 -25.92 0.34
CA GLU A 85 10.05 -26.22 -0.32
C GLU A 85 10.61 -25.06 -1.13
N CYS A 86 9.76 -24.12 -1.58
CA CYS A 86 10.13 -23.04 -2.48
C CYS A 86 9.55 -21.69 -2.00
N LEU A 87 10.38 -20.64 -2.04
CA LEU A 87 10.01 -19.27 -1.66
C LEU A 87 10.19 -18.34 -2.86
N TYR A 88 9.08 -17.81 -3.36
CA TYR A 88 9.08 -16.77 -4.39
C TYR A 88 9.18 -15.38 -3.76
N VAL A 89 10.13 -14.59 -4.26
CA VAL A 89 10.39 -13.22 -3.83
C VAL A 89 10.58 -12.32 -5.05
N SER A 90 10.33 -11.02 -4.90
CA SER A 90 10.83 -10.07 -5.90
C SER A 90 12.33 -9.88 -5.72
N GLU A 91 13.01 -9.33 -6.73
CA GLU A 91 14.43 -8.94 -6.62
C GLU A 91 14.71 -8.09 -5.37
N GLU A 92 13.76 -7.25 -4.97
CA GLU A 92 13.88 -6.36 -3.80
C GLU A 92 13.84 -7.10 -2.47
N THR A 93 13.10 -8.22 -2.40
CA THR A 93 12.91 -8.99 -1.17
C THR A 93 13.81 -10.22 -1.07
N MET A 94 14.79 -10.34 -1.96
CA MET A 94 15.81 -11.40 -1.92
C MET A 94 16.56 -11.49 -0.58
N LYS A 95 16.85 -10.35 0.05
CA LYS A 95 17.45 -10.32 1.39
C LYS A 95 16.53 -10.95 2.44
N GLY A 96 15.22 -10.70 2.36
CA GLY A 96 14.22 -11.31 3.23
C GLY A 96 14.17 -12.83 3.07
N GLY A 97 14.24 -13.32 1.83
CA GLY A 97 14.29 -14.77 1.57
C GLY A 97 15.50 -15.45 2.21
N ARG A 98 16.68 -14.79 2.21
CA ARG A 98 17.87 -15.33 2.89
C ARG A 98 17.68 -15.40 4.41
N LEU A 99 17.10 -14.37 5.02
CA LEU A 99 16.79 -14.35 6.45
C LEU A 99 15.81 -15.47 6.84
N VAL A 100 14.86 -15.81 5.98
CA VAL A 100 13.96 -16.97 6.19
C VAL A 100 14.75 -18.26 6.30
N ASN A 101 15.69 -18.51 5.39
CA ASN A 101 16.52 -19.73 5.45
C ASN A 101 17.48 -19.75 6.65
N GLU A 102 18.02 -18.60 7.06
CA GLU A 102 18.81 -18.49 8.29
C GLU A 102 17.99 -18.87 9.52
N GLU A 103 16.75 -18.38 9.61
CA GLU A 103 15.84 -18.69 10.72
C GLU A 103 15.36 -20.16 10.68
N ARG A 104 15.09 -20.70 9.49
CA ARG A 104 14.79 -22.13 9.31
C ARG A 104 15.96 -23.01 9.80
N ALA A 105 17.20 -22.64 9.49
CA ALA A 105 18.38 -23.37 9.96
C ALA A 105 18.51 -23.36 11.49
N ARG A 106 18.23 -22.22 12.16
CA ARG A 106 18.20 -22.14 13.63
C ARG A 106 17.14 -23.06 14.25
N ARG A 107 16.07 -23.34 13.51
CA ARG A 107 14.95 -24.21 13.92
C ARG A 107 15.08 -25.64 13.43
N SER A 108 16.22 -26.02 12.86
CA SER A 108 16.46 -27.36 12.28
C SER A 108 15.48 -27.73 11.16
N MET A 109 14.97 -26.74 10.41
CA MET A 109 14.10 -26.94 9.26
C MET A 109 14.92 -27.00 7.96
N PRO A 110 14.47 -27.77 6.95
CA PRO A 110 15.15 -27.83 5.66
C PRO A 110 15.10 -26.45 4.98
N PRO A 111 16.17 -26.02 4.28
CA PRO A 111 16.16 -24.74 3.58
C PRO A 111 15.19 -24.78 2.40
N MET A 112 14.57 -23.63 2.10
CA MET A 112 13.73 -23.46 0.93
C MET A 112 14.56 -23.01 -0.27
N VAL A 113 14.18 -23.45 -1.48
CA VAL A 113 14.70 -22.91 -2.73
C VAL A 113 14.16 -21.49 -2.91
N ILE A 114 15.02 -20.48 -2.97
CA ILE A 114 14.61 -19.09 -3.18
C ILE A 114 14.61 -18.79 -4.67
N ARG A 115 13.47 -18.37 -5.22
CA ARG A 115 13.34 -17.91 -6.61
C ARG A 115 12.99 -16.43 -6.64
N SER A 116 13.71 -15.68 -7.48
CA SER A 116 13.50 -14.25 -7.66
C SER A 116 12.75 -13.99 -8.95
N VAL A 117 11.79 -13.07 -8.90
CA VAL A 117 11.07 -12.57 -10.08
C VAL A 117 11.42 -11.10 -10.28
N GLY A 118 11.70 -10.75 -11.53
CA GLY A 118 12.05 -9.40 -11.95
C GLY A 118 10.94 -8.37 -11.73
N LEU A 119 11.32 -7.10 -11.76
CA LEU A 119 10.40 -5.98 -11.54
C LEU A 119 9.69 -5.59 -12.85
N ALA A 120 8.36 -5.41 -12.78
CA ALA A 120 7.57 -4.92 -13.91
C ALA A 120 7.66 -3.38 -14.02
N GLU A 121 8.03 -2.88 -15.19
CA GLU A 121 8.09 -1.44 -15.50
C GLU A 121 6.70 -0.78 -15.46
N ASP A 122 6.64 0.44 -14.92
CA ASP A 122 5.46 1.30 -14.97
C ASP A 122 5.56 2.29 -16.13
N VAL A 123 4.96 1.92 -17.26
CA VAL A 123 4.92 2.74 -18.48
C VAL A 123 4.12 4.04 -18.27
N CYS A 124 3.22 4.08 -17.29
CA CYS A 124 2.38 5.24 -16.99
C CYS A 124 2.97 6.17 -15.91
N ARG A 125 4.25 5.99 -15.55
CA ARG A 125 4.89 6.77 -14.48
C ARG A 125 5.00 8.26 -14.79
N SER A 126 4.74 9.09 -13.79
CA SER A 126 5.01 10.54 -13.84
C SER A 126 6.44 10.85 -13.41
N SER A 127 6.92 12.07 -13.70
CA SER A 127 8.24 12.53 -13.23
C SER A 127 8.32 12.48 -11.70
N GLY A 128 9.31 11.78 -11.16
CA GLY A 128 9.50 11.57 -9.73
C GLY A 128 8.88 10.29 -9.15
N GLU A 129 8.15 9.51 -9.95
CA GLU A 129 7.69 8.17 -9.55
C GLU A 129 8.73 7.09 -9.84
N GLU A 130 8.64 5.98 -9.10
CA GLU A 130 9.48 4.79 -9.27
C GLU A 130 9.37 4.24 -10.70
N PHE A 131 10.46 3.63 -11.20
CA PHE A 131 10.48 2.98 -12.52
C PHE A 131 9.51 1.80 -12.61
N LYS A 132 9.29 1.09 -11.49
CA LYS A 132 8.44 -0.09 -11.41
C LYS A 132 7.01 0.24 -10.99
N VAL A 133 6.08 -0.64 -11.31
CA VAL A 133 4.73 -0.60 -10.73
C VAL A 133 4.82 -1.01 -9.27
N SER A 134 4.40 -0.13 -8.35
CA SER A 134 4.41 -0.40 -6.92
C SER A 134 3.14 0.10 -6.21
N SER A 135 2.69 -0.61 -5.18
CA SER A 135 1.57 -0.17 -4.33
C SER A 135 1.76 1.23 -3.75
N SER A 136 3.00 1.66 -3.52
CA SER A 136 3.31 3.02 -3.05
C SER A 136 2.97 4.07 -4.09
N SER A 137 3.37 3.87 -5.35
CA SER A 137 2.98 4.77 -6.46
C SER A 137 1.48 4.78 -6.66
N LEU A 138 0.82 3.62 -6.60
CA LEU A 138 -0.64 3.56 -6.74
C LEU A 138 -1.36 4.36 -5.64
N ARG A 139 -0.94 4.23 -4.37
CA ARG A 139 -1.51 5.03 -3.27
C ARG A 139 -1.25 6.52 -3.43
N ARG A 140 -0.05 6.93 -3.89
CA ARG A 140 0.24 8.33 -4.21
C ARG A 140 -0.70 8.89 -5.27
N ARG A 141 -0.98 8.12 -6.34
CA ARG A 141 -1.91 8.53 -7.41
C ARG A 141 -3.35 8.70 -6.94
N GLN A 142 -3.73 8.11 -5.81
CA GLN A 142 -5.05 8.34 -5.22
C GLN A 142 -5.16 9.69 -4.54
N LEU A 143 -4.04 10.31 -4.14
CA LEU A 143 -4.06 11.64 -3.57
C LEU A 143 -4.63 12.62 -4.59
N GLY A 144 -5.62 13.41 -4.17
CA GLY A 144 -6.36 14.31 -5.07
C GLY A 144 -7.60 13.68 -5.73
N THR A 145 -7.89 12.40 -5.49
CA THR A 145 -9.18 11.81 -5.89
C THR A 145 -10.31 12.49 -5.12
N ILE A 146 -11.31 12.98 -5.85
CA ILE A 146 -12.48 13.59 -5.24
C ILE A 146 -13.25 12.52 -4.46
N LEU A 147 -13.21 12.61 -3.13
CA LEU A 147 -13.90 11.63 -2.25
C LEU A 147 -15.42 11.72 -2.36
N ASN A 148 -15.94 12.94 -2.51
CA ASN A 148 -17.37 13.21 -2.68
C ASN A 148 -17.53 14.24 -3.80
N PRO A 149 -18.34 13.97 -4.83
CA PRO A 149 -18.58 14.95 -5.87
C PRO A 149 -19.16 16.24 -5.25
N PRO A 150 -18.75 17.42 -5.71
CA PRO A 150 -19.27 18.67 -5.20
C PRO A 150 -20.78 18.74 -5.43
N LYS A 151 -21.53 18.98 -4.35
CA LYS A 151 -22.98 19.21 -4.42
C LYS A 151 -23.23 20.68 -4.78
N PRO A 152 -24.04 20.99 -5.82
CA PRO A 152 -24.37 22.36 -6.18
C PRO A 152 -24.99 23.12 -5.00
N ARG A 153 -24.57 24.37 -4.79
CA ARG A 153 -25.12 25.25 -3.76
C ARG A 153 -25.60 26.56 -4.40
N PRO A 154 -26.82 26.59 -4.97
CA PRO A 154 -27.29 27.72 -5.77
C PRO A 154 -27.45 29.03 -4.97
N GLY A 155 -27.48 28.97 -3.63
CA GLY A 155 -27.52 30.15 -2.76
C GLY A 155 -26.14 30.74 -2.41
N ILE A 156 -25.05 30.16 -2.91
CA ILE A 156 -23.69 30.65 -2.69
C ILE A 156 -23.14 31.19 -4.02
N PRO A 157 -22.63 32.42 -4.07
CA PRO A 157 -21.99 32.95 -5.27
C PRO A 157 -20.81 32.07 -5.73
N ASP A 158 -20.61 31.95 -7.05
CA ASP A 158 -19.50 31.18 -7.62
C ASP A 158 -18.12 31.80 -7.31
N GLN A 159 -18.08 33.09 -6.95
CA GLN A 159 -16.89 33.81 -6.55
C GLN A 159 -17.14 34.80 -5.39
N PRO A 160 -16.16 34.98 -4.48
CA PRO A 160 -14.88 34.26 -4.43
C PRO A 160 -15.06 32.79 -4.03
N TYR A 161 -14.16 31.91 -4.50
CA TYR A 161 -14.20 30.49 -4.15
C TYR A 161 -13.62 30.28 -2.75
N LEU A 162 -14.40 29.65 -1.86
CA LEU A 162 -13.98 29.37 -0.49
C LEU A 162 -13.36 27.97 -0.37
N ILE A 163 -12.08 27.90 -0.01
CA ILE A 163 -11.38 26.64 0.26
C ILE A 163 -11.27 26.43 1.76
N GLY A 164 -12.04 25.47 2.29
CA GLY A 164 -11.90 25.06 3.69
C GLY A 164 -10.74 24.08 3.88
N LEU A 165 -9.63 24.54 4.48
CA LEU A 165 -8.50 23.68 4.85
C LEU A 165 -8.68 23.13 6.26
N THR A 166 -9.03 21.86 6.39
CA THR A 166 -9.25 21.19 7.67
C THR A 166 -8.23 20.08 7.92
N GLY A 167 -7.85 19.84 9.18
CA GLY A 167 -6.95 18.76 9.58
C GLY A 167 -6.32 19.00 10.95
N GLY A 168 -5.79 17.96 11.59
CA GLY A 168 -5.13 18.03 12.90
C GLY A 168 -3.80 18.81 12.90
N ILE A 169 -3.18 18.98 14.07
CA ILE A 169 -1.86 19.62 14.17
C ILE A 169 -0.82 18.79 13.38
N CYS A 170 0.17 19.46 12.79
CA CYS A 170 1.24 18.84 11.99
C CYS A 170 0.81 18.09 10.70
N THR A 171 -0.41 18.27 10.20
CA THR A 171 -0.86 17.64 8.93
C THR A 171 -0.42 18.39 7.66
N GLY A 172 0.48 19.35 7.76
CA GLY A 172 0.99 20.12 6.61
C GLY A 172 0.08 21.25 6.11
N LYS A 173 -0.98 21.61 6.85
CA LYS A 173 -1.89 22.72 6.47
C LYS A 173 -1.14 24.01 6.15
N SER A 174 -0.17 24.41 6.98
CA SER A 174 0.62 25.63 6.76
C SER A 174 1.39 25.62 5.44
N HIS A 175 1.87 24.46 5.00
CA HIS A 175 2.55 24.34 3.71
C HIS A 175 1.57 24.47 2.53
N ILE A 176 0.38 23.87 2.64
CA ILE A 176 -0.69 24.03 1.64
C ILE A 176 -1.17 25.48 1.58
N ILE A 177 -1.31 26.15 2.73
CA ILE A 177 -1.63 27.58 2.84
C ILE A 177 -0.62 28.41 2.05
N GLN A 178 0.69 28.26 2.33
CA GLN A 178 1.76 28.96 1.60
C GLN A 178 1.71 28.70 0.09
N LYS A 179 1.40 27.46 -0.31
CA LYS A 179 1.25 27.12 -1.72
C LYS A 179 0.05 27.84 -2.34
N LEU A 180 -1.11 27.87 -1.69
CA LEU A 180 -2.29 28.59 -2.17
C LEU A 180 -2.07 30.10 -2.22
N GLU A 181 -1.37 30.68 -1.23
CA GLU A 181 -0.96 32.09 -1.25
C GLU A 181 -0.08 32.39 -2.47
N SER A 182 0.89 31.52 -2.77
CA SER A 182 1.73 31.66 -3.96
C SER A 182 0.95 31.60 -5.28
N LEU A 183 -0.26 31.03 -5.26
CA LEU A 183 -1.20 30.98 -6.37
C LEU A 183 -2.22 32.14 -6.36
N GLY A 184 -2.11 33.07 -5.41
CA GLY A 184 -2.95 34.26 -5.29
C GLY A 184 -4.16 34.12 -4.35
N ALA A 185 -4.26 33.04 -3.59
CA ALA A 185 -5.33 32.89 -2.59
C ALA A 185 -5.10 33.84 -1.41
N VAL A 186 -6.18 34.44 -0.91
CA VAL A 186 -6.18 35.21 0.35
C VAL A 186 -6.48 34.25 1.49
N VAL A 187 -5.64 34.27 2.53
CA VAL A 187 -5.75 33.35 3.67
C VAL A 187 -6.44 34.02 4.84
N ILE A 188 -7.46 33.35 5.37
CA ILE A 188 -8.11 33.70 6.63
C ILE A 188 -7.72 32.63 7.65
N ASN A 189 -6.81 32.97 8.56
CA ASN A 189 -6.43 32.06 9.64
C ASN A 189 -7.34 32.28 10.86
N CYS A 190 -8.11 31.27 11.23
CA CYS A 190 -9.05 31.35 12.35
C CYS A 190 -8.37 31.21 13.73
N ASP A 191 -7.16 30.66 13.84
CA ASP A 191 -6.51 30.45 15.14
C ASP A 191 -6.20 31.78 15.86
N PRO A 192 -5.60 32.79 15.20
CA PRO A 192 -5.38 34.11 15.81
C PRO A 192 -6.69 34.85 16.09
N LEU A 193 -7.66 34.77 15.17
CA LEU A 193 -8.97 35.43 15.29
C LEU A 193 -9.76 34.87 16.49
N GLY A 194 -9.71 33.56 16.69
CA GLY A 194 -10.27 32.90 17.86
C GLY A 194 -9.58 33.39 19.13
N HIS A 195 -8.25 33.40 19.19
CA HIS A 195 -7.52 33.90 20.36
C HIS A 195 -7.85 35.37 20.68
N GLU A 196 -8.02 36.23 19.68
CA GLU A 196 -8.43 37.62 19.89
C GLU A 196 -9.84 37.76 20.45
N SER A 197 -10.77 36.88 20.05
CA SER A 197 -12.15 36.89 20.56
C SER A 197 -12.27 36.56 22.06
N TYR A 198 -11.24 35.98 22.68
CA TYR A 198 -11.20 35.69 24.13
C TYR A 198 -10.41 36.73 24.94
N ARG A 199 -9.88 37.79 24.33
CA ARG A 199 -9.20 38.84 25.10
C ARG A 199 -10.24 39.65 25.90
N PRO A 200 -10.05 39.86 27.22
CA PRO A 200 -10.90 40.77 27.98
C PRO A 200 -10.80 42.17 27.38
N GLY A 201 -11.95 42.80 27.16
CA GLY A 201 -12.07 44.18 26.64
C GLY A 201 -11.68 45.24 27.65
#